data_AF-A0A8T6D4G4-F1
#
_entry.id   AF-A0A8T6D4G4-F1
#
_cell.length_a   1.000
_cell.length_b   1.000
_cell.length_c   1.000
_cell.angle_alpha   90.00
_cell.angle_beta   90.00
_cell.angle_gamma   90.00
#
_symmetry.space_group_name_H-M   'P 1'
#
loop_
_entity.id
_entity.type
_entity.pdbx_description
1 polymer ?
#
loop_
_entity_poly.entity_id
_entity_poly.type
_entity_poly.pdbx_seq_one_letter_code
_entity_poly.pdbx_strand_id
1 'polypeptide(L)'
;MLPQAALSLPGATWDGQYVSWSGSLSDDDIANAGLPPRERASGLYELLDRLPAVPEERKSKVVKGQIVGPLTLSRWSRDAAGRAPHHDLDTLARLAAWLGAAAAEQARVFQRLGYQAIILFDEPELASVGEPSIPLPWREVAPVLRAAIEPVQRIGALAGIHCCASPNWTRVLDARPNLIHFDAREGHVEDVIEHHRAIREHVARGGYLGWGLWPTDGLGPMPFDSKDMQYFLANKARDLSFVDASVGLIFKRSMLTGVCGGAGLDAQTERQVARDLEELSMGIRHRYWIAATTDVDPDSPLT
;
A
#
# COMPACT_ATOMS: atom_id res chain seq x y z
N MET A 1 -14.52 -2.35 -0.20
CA MET A 1 -13.60 -2.40 -1.36
C MET A 1 -14.08 -3.52 -2.27
N LEU A 2 -14.51 -3.21 -3.50
CA LEU A 2 -14.72 -4.25 -4.50
C LEU A 2 -13.33 -4.80 -4.86
N PRO A 3 -13.05 -6.10 -4.72
CA PRO A 3 -11.78 -6.62 -5.17
C PRO A 3 -11.85 -6.72 -6.70
N GLN A 4 -11.59 -5.62 -7.44
CA GLN A 4 -11.77 -5.57 -8.90
C GLN A 4 -10.96 -6.66 -9.61
N ALA A 5 -9.81 -7.02 -9.05
CA ALA A 5 -9.01 -8.15 -9.51
C ALA A 5 -9.74 -9.49 -9.35
N ALA A 6 -10.50 -9.71 -8.27
CA ALA A 6 -11.18 -10.98 -8.00
C ALA A 6 -12.14 -11.42 -9.10
N LEU A 7 -12.74 -10.46 -9.81
CA LEU A 7 -13.64 -10.77 -10.92
C LEU A 7 -12.92 -11.41 -12.11
N SER A 8 -11.59 -11.34 -12.17
CA SER A 8 -10.76 -12.04 -13.15
C SER A 8 -10.41 -13.48 -12.70
N LEU A 9 -10.85 -13.94 -11.52
CA LEU A 9 -10.70 -15.34 -11.13
C LEU A 9 -11.60 -16.24 -12.01
N PRO A 10 -11.24 -17.52 -12.21
CA PRO A 10 -12.07 -18.44 -12.96
C PRO A 10 -13.46 -18.61 -12.34
N GLY A 11 -14.50 -18.43 -13.16
CA GLY A 11 -15.89 -18.52 -12.72
C GLY A 11 -16.35 -17.41 -11.79
N ALA A 12 -15.60 -16.30 -11.69
CA ALA A 12 -15.88 -15.26 -10.71
C ALA A 12 -17.16 -14.48 -10.98
N THR A 13 -18.02 -14.37 -9.96
CA THR A 13 -19.20 -13.50 -9.92
C THR A 13 -19.26 -12.76 -8.59
N TRP A 14 -19.98 -11.64 -8.55
CA TRP A 14 -20.16 -10.82 -7.35
C TRP A 14 -21.65 -10.69 -7.03
N ASP A 15 -22.02 -11.01 -5.80
CA ASP A 15 -23.42 -10.97 -5.33
C ASP A 15 -23.79 -9.72 -4.52
N GLY A 16 -22.86 -8.77 -4.36
CA GLY A 16 -23.02 -7.61 -3.48
C GLY A 16 -22.29 -7.73 -2.15
N GLN A 17 -21.84 -8.93 -1.78
CA GLN A 17 -21.14 -9.21 -0.52
C GLN A 17 -19.90 -10.11 -0.68
N TYR A 18 -19.98 -11.16 -1.50
CA TYR A 18 -18.91 -12.11 -1.74
C TYR A 18 -18.63 -12.32 -3.23
N VAL A 19 -17.37 -12.62 -3.52
CA VAL A 19 -16.95 -13.14 -4.82
C VAL A 19 -17.12 -14.65 -4.80
N SER A 20 -18.06 -15.18 -5.58
CA SER A 20 -18.12 -16.61 -5.86
C SER A 20 -17.12 -16.95 -6.94
N TRP A 21 -16.34 -18.02 -6.81
CA TRP A 21 -15.33 -18.42 -7.81
C TRP A 21 -15.16 -19.95 -7.87
N SER A 22 -14.35 -20.44 -8.81
CA SER A 22 -14.12 -21.88 -9.03
C SER A 22 -13.49 -22.63 -7.85
N GLY A 23 -12.80 -21.93 -6.94
CA GLY A 23 -12.08 -22.54 -5.82
C GLY A 23 -10.69 -23.09 -6.17
N SER A 24 -10.25 -23.00 -7.42
CA SER A 24 -8.95 -23.52 -7.87
C SER A 24 -8.31 -22.62 -8.93
N LEU A 25 -6.98 -22.58 -8.93
CA LEU A 25 -6.14 -21.89 -9.92
C LEU A 25 -5.09 -22.86 -10.44
N SER A 26 -5.12 -23.10 -11.75
CA SER A 26 -4.08 -23.82 -12.45
C SER A 26 -2.82 -22.95 -12.61
N ASP A 27 -1.71 -23.58 -12.99
CA ASP A 27 -0.49 -22.85 -13.30
C ASP A 27 -0.67 -21.94 -14.53
N ASP A 28 -1.52 -22.34 -15.48
CA ASP A 28 -1.91 -21.52 -16.63
C ASP A 28 -2.73 -20.30 -16.20
N ASP A 29 -3.65 -20.42 -15.21
CA ASP A 29 -4.40 -19.28 -14.70
C ASP A 29 -3.46 -18.23 -14.07
N ILE A 30 -2.45 -18.69 -13.33
CA ILE A 30 -1.44 -17.83 -12.70
C ILE A 30 -0.54 -17.19 -13.78
N ALA A 31 -0.09 -17.97 -14.76
CA ALA A 31 0.78 -17.48 -15.84
C ALA A 31 0.08 -16.43 -16.73
N ASN A 32 -1.23 -16.57 -16.92
CA ASN A 32 -2.05 -15.67 -17.72
C ASN A 32 -2.75 -14.57 -16.90
N ALA A 33 -2.43 -14.44 -15.61
CA ALA A 33 -2.97 -13.36 -14.79
C ALA A 33 -2.49 -12.00 -15.32
N GLY A 34 -3.44 -11.12 -15.62
CA GLY A 34 -3.17 -9.83 -16.23
C GLY A 34 -4.03 -8.71 -15.65
N LEU A 35 -4.08 -7.59 -16.37
CA LEU A 35 -4.99 -6.51 -16.00
C LEU A 35 -6.45 -6.98 -16.09
N PRO A 36 -7.32 -6.56 -15.16
CA PRO A 36 -8.76 -6.73 -15.33
C PRO A 36 -9.23 -6.04 -16.62
N PRO A 37 -10.35 -6.47 -17.21
CA PRO A 37 -10.90 -5.82 -18.39
C PRO A 37 -11.35 -4.39 -18.08
N ARG A 38 -11.40 -3.52 -19.10
CA ARG A 38 -11.63 -2.07 -18.95
C ARG A 38 -12.92 -1.75 -18.20
N GLU A 39 -13.97 -2.53 -18.43
CA GLU A 39 -15.28 -2.37 -17.81
C GLU A 39 -15.23 -2.56 -16.29
N ARG A 40 -14.24 -3.29 -15.78
CA ARG A 40 -14.06 -3.60 -14.35
C ARG A 40 -13.00 -2.74 -13.66
N ALA A 41 -12.22 -1.98 -14.44
CA ALA A 41 -11.14 -1.15 -13.94
C ALA A 41 -11.03 0.18 -14.71
N SER A 42 -12.17 0.81 -14.99
CA SER A 42 -12.24 2.03 -15.81
C SER A 42 -11.28 3.12 -15.35
N GLY A 43 -11.13 3.34 -14.04
CA GLY A 43 -10.18 4.30 -13.48
C GLY A 43 -8.71 3.98 -13.76
N LEU A 44 -8.33 2.69 -13.76
CA LEU A 44 -6.97 2.28 -14.15
C LEU A 44 -6.73 2.59 -15.62
N TYR A 45 -7.67 2.24 -16.50
CA TYR A 45 -7.48 2.48 -17.92
C TYR A 45 -7.53 3.96 -18.28
N GLU A 46 -8.36 4.76 -17.61
CA GLU A 46 -8.34 6.23 -17.75
C GLU A 46 -6.97 6.80 -17.34
N LEU A 47 -6.37 6.30 -16.26
CA LEU A 47 -5.00 6.67 -15.90
C LEU A 47 -4.01 6.28 -17.00
N LEU A 48 -4.07 5.05 -17.50
CA LEU A 48 -3.17 4.56 -18.56
C LEU A 48 -3.29 5.37 -19.84
N ASP A 49 -4.50 5.78 -20.22
CA ASP A 49 -4.76 6.61 -21.41
C ASP A 49 -4.23 8.04 -21.23
N ARG A 50 -4.21 8.57 -19.99
CA ARG A 50 -3.75 9.92 -19.68
C ARG A 50 -2.24 10.05 -19.50
N LEU A 51 -1.57 9.03 -18.96
CA LEU A 51 -0.13 9.09 -18.66
C LEU A 51 0.73 9.53 -19.88
N PRO A 52 0.51 9.02 -21.11
CA PRO A 52 1.26 9.46 -22.29
C PRO A 52 1.07 10.93 -22.67
N ALA A 53 -0.07 11.53 -22.27
CA ALA A 53 -0.41 12.92 -22.60
C ALA A 53 0.08 13.92 -21.55
N VAL A 54 0.70 13.47 -20.45
CA VAL A 54 1.27 14.35 -19.43
C VAL A 54 2.53 15.03 -19.99
N PRO A 55 2.61 16.38 -20.00
CA PRO A 55 3.82 17.09 -20.43
C PRO A 55 5.04 16.67 -19.61
N GLU A 56 6.22 16.59 -20.24
CA GLU A 56 7.44 16.10 -19.59
C GLU A 56 7.82 16.92 -18.35
N GLU A 57 7.57 18.24 -18.35
CA GLU A 57 7.81 19.12 -17.20
C GLU A 57 6.89 18.84 -16.00
N ARG A 58 5.77 18.13 -16.22
CA ARG A 58 4.81 17.72 -15.18
C ARG A 58 4.85 16.21 -14.91
N LYS A 59 5.68 15.46 -15.63
CA LYS A 59 5.74 14.01 -15.55
C LYS A 59 6.41 13.58 -14.24
N SER A 60 5.71 12.77 -13.45
CA SER A 60 6.31 12.13 -12.29
C SER A 60 7.29 11.04 -12.73
N LYS A 61 8.32 10.77 -11.92
CA LYS A 61 9.20 9.62 -12.15
C LYS A 61 8.56 8.28 -11.78
N VAL A 62 7.48 8.34 -10.99
CA VAL A 62 6.87 7.20 -10.32
C VAL A 62 5.36 7.23 -10.54
N VAL A 63 4.78 6.06 -10.80
CA VAL A 63 3.33 5.84 -10.81
C VAL A 63 2.99 4.79 -9.77
N LYS A 64 1.95 5.06 -8.98
CA LYS A 64 1.42 4.14 -7.97
C LYS A 64 0.22 3.39 -8.55
N GLY A 65 0.30 2.07 -8.57
CA GLY A 65 -0.82 1.16 -8.74
C GLY A 65 -1.27 0.56 -7.41
N GLN A 66 -2.40 -0.12 -7.44
CA GLN A 66 -2.92 -0.84 -6.29
C GLN A 66 -3.74 -2.05 -6.73
N ILE A 67 -3.80 -3.04 -5.85
CA ILE A 67 -4.58 -4.27 -5.99
C ILE A 67 -4.98 -4.75 -4.60
N VAL A 68 -6.06 -5.50 -4.49
CA VAL A 68 -6.40 -6.19 -3.23
C VAL A 68 -5.30 -7.20 -2.85
N GLY A 69 -5.02 -7.34 -1.57
CA GLY A 69 -4.11 -8.39 -1.09
C GLY A 69 -4.76 -9.75 -0.88
N PRO A 70 -3.96 -10.82 -0.76
CA PRO A 70 -4.44 -12.19 -0.65
C PRO A 70 -5.34 -12.48 0.55
N LEU A 71 -5.06 -11.93 1.74
CA LEU A 71 -5.88 -12.21 2.92
C LEU A 71 -7.24 -11.54 2.80
N THR A 72 -7.25 -10.27 2.40
CA THR A 72 -8.47 -9.52 2.16
C THR A 72 -9.30 -10.17 1.07
N LEU A 73 -8.69 -10.54 -0.05
CA LEU A 73 -9.41 -11.25 -1.09
C LEU A 73 -9.98 -12.58 -0.60
N SER A 74 -9.21 -13.34 0.20
CA SER A 74 -9.67 -14.60 0.75
C SER A 74 -10.90 -14.43 1.64
N ARG A 75 -10.95 -13.38 2.48
CA ARG A 75 -12.09 -13.10 3.36
C ARG A 75 -13.39 -12.94 2.56
N TRP A 76 -13.29 -12.25 1.43
CA TRP A 76 -14.42 -11.84 0.61
C TRP A 76 -14.72 -12.81 -0.54
N SER A 77 -14.05 -13.97 -0.61
CA SER A 77 -14.26 -14.97 -1.68
C SER A 77 -14.82 -16.28 -1.15
N ARG A 78 -15.63 -16.97 -1.95
CA ARG A 78 -16.27 -18.25 -1.64
C ARG A 78 -16.19 -19.22 -2.83
N ASP A 79 -15.70 -20.44 -2.60
CA ASP A 79 -15.78 -21.51 -3.59
C ASP A 79 -17.22 -22.06 -3.71
N ALA A 80 -17.45 -23.03 -4.60
CA ALA A 80 -18.75 -23.67 -4.78
C ALA A 80 -19.29 -24.38 -3.52
N ALA A 81 -18.43 -24.70 -2.55
CA ALA A 81 -18.79 -25.29 -1.27
C ALA A 81 -18.98 -24.22 -0.16
N GLY A 82 -18.90 -22.93 -0.49
CA GLY A 82 -19.02 -21.83 0.46
C GLY A 82 -17.79 -21.63 1.34
N ARG A 83 -16.62 -22.17 0.97
CA ARG A 83 -15.37 -22.04 1.73
C ARG A 83 -14.56 -20.85 1.24
N ALA A 84 -13.93 -20.16 2.17
CA ALA A 84 -12.96 -19.12 1.87
C ALA A 84 -11.60 -19.72 1.50
N PRO A 85 -10.81 -19.09 0.62
CA PRO A 85 -9.47 -19.55 0.24
C PRO A 85 -8.53 -19.79 1.44
N HIS A 86 -8.60 -18.98 2.50
CA HIS A 86 -7.73 -19.13 3.67
C HIS A 86 -8.01 -20.38 4.52
N HIS A 87 -9.06 -21.15 4.23
CA HIS A 87 -9.28 -22.46 4.87
C HIS A 87 -8.39 -23.57 4.30
N ASP A 88 -7.71 -23.32 3.17
CA ASP A 88 -6.78 -24.25 2.54
C ASP A 88 -5.50 -23.50 2.12
N LEU A 89 -4.36 -23.86 2.70
CA LEU A 89 -3.12 -23.09 2.50
C LEU A 89 -2.59 -23.17 1.06
N ASP A 90 -2.82 -24.26 0.33
CA ASP A 90 -2.42 -24.36 -1.09
C ASP A 90 -3.26 -23.41 -1.94
N THR A 91 -4.58 -23.41 -1.73
CA THR A 91 -5.52 -22.50 -2.39
C THR A 91 -5.15 -21.04 -2.10
N LEU A 92 -4.86 -20.69 -0.85
CA LEU A 92 -4.43 -19.33 -0.48
C LEU A 92 -3.08 -18.94 -1.12
N ALA A 93 -2.11 -19.86 -1.15
CA ALA A 93 -0.82 -19.62 -1.79
C ALA A 93 -0.95 -19.42 -3.30
N ARG A 94 -1.79 -20.21 -3.98
CA ARG A 94 -2.11 -20.05 -5.41
C ARG A 94 -2.83 -18.74 -5.69
N LEU A 95 -3.78 -18.36 -4.84
CA LEU A 95 -4.46 -17.06 -4.92
C LEU A 95 -3.47 -15.89 -4.79
N ALA A 96 -2.53 -15.98 -3.86
CA ALA A 96 -1.47 -14.98 -3.69
C ALA A 96 -0.54 -14.91 -4.90
N ALA A 97 -0.12 -16.06 -5.45
CA ALA A 97 0.70 -16.11 -6.66
C ALA A 97 0.00 -15.49 -7.88
N TRP A 98 -1.30 -15.78 -8.06
CA TRP A 98 -2.12 -15.19 -9.10
C TRP A 98 -2.24 -13.67 -8.95
N LEU A 99 -2.51 -13.17 -7.74
CA LEU A 99 -2.54 -11.74 -7.44
C LEU A 99 -1.19 -11.07 -7.74
N GLY A 100 -0.09 -11.72 -7.36
CA GLY A 100 1.24 -11.24 -7.63
C GLY A 100 1.56 -11.14 -9.12
N ALA A 101 1.14 -12.14 -9.92
CA ALA A 101 1.29 -12.11 -11.37
C ALA A 101 0.46 -10.99 -12.01
N ALA A 102 -0.79 -10.79 -11.60
CA ALA A 102 -1.62 -9.68 -12.06
C ALA A 102 -1.02 -8.30 -11.69
N ALA A 103 -0.53 -8.16 -10.45
CA ALA A 103 0.15 -6.96 -9.98
C ALA A 103 1.44 -6.67 -10.76
N ALA A 104 2.22 -7.71 -11.07
CA ALA A 104 3.42 -7.60 -11.88
C ALA A 104 3.07 -7.12 -13.30
N GLU A 105 1.97 -7.58 -13.90
CA GLU A 105 1.55 -7.07 -15.20
C GLU A 105 1.14 -5.60 -15.15
N GLN A 106 0.42 -5.17 -14.10
CA GLN A 106 0.14 -3.74 -13.89
C GLN A 106 1.43 -2.92 -13.81
N ALA A 107 2.43 -3.38 -13.07
CA ALA A 107 3.74 -2.73 -13.00
C ALA A 107 4.47 -2.70 -14.35
N ARG A 108 4.45 -3.79 -15.14
CA ARG A 108 5.04 -3.83 -16.49
C ARG A 108 4.39 -2.81 -17.41
N VAL A 109 3.08 -2.65 -17.34
CA VAL A 109 2.36 -1.65 -18.14
C VAL A 109 2.88 -0.24 -17.83
N PHE A 110 3.01 0.12 -16.54
CA PHE A 110 3.60 1.41 -16.16
C PHE A 110 5.06 1.57 -16.60
N GLN A 111 5.87 0.52 -16.49
CA GLN A 111 7.27 0.53 -16.93
C GLN A 111 7.40 0.69 -18.45
N ARG A 112 6.51 0.09 -19.24
CA ARG A 112 6.44 0.30 -20.71
C ARG A 112 6.13 1.75 -21.09
N LEU A 113 5.45 2.49 -20.20
CA LEU A 113 5.18 3.92 -20.34
C LEU A 113 6.32 4.80 -19.81
N GLY A 114 7.43 4.20 -19.33
CA GLY A 114 8.62 4.91 -18.87
C GLY A 114 8.59 5.34 -17.40
N TYR A 115 7.70 4.78 -16.58
CA TYR A 115 7.60 5.10 -15.15
C TYR A 115 8.24 4.02 -14.28
N GLN A 116 8.80 4.42 -13.13
CA GLN A 116 9.02 3.48 -12.05
C GLN A 116 7.68 3.14 -11.39
N ALA A 117 7.42 1.85 -11.18
CA ALA A 117 6.15 1.39 -10.63
C ALA A 117 6.24 1.11 -9.12
N ILE A 118 5.25 1.57 -8.38
CA ILE A 118 4.94 1.11 -7.01
C ILE A 118 3.58 0.43 -7.05
N ILE A 119 3.46 -0.81 -6.60
CA ILE A 119 2.17 -1.50 -6.46
C ILE A 119 1.89 -1.75 -4.99
N LEU A 120 0.76 -1.26 -4.48
CA LEU A 120 0.31 -1.55 -3.12
C LEU A 120 -0.72 -2.68 -3.12
N PHE A 121 -0.52 -3.64 -2.22
CA PHE A 121 -1.49 -4.67 -1.90
C PHE A 121 -2.33 -4.19 -0.70
N ASP A 122 -3.59 -3.91 -0.96
CA ASP A 122 -4.53 -3.40 0.03
C ASP A 122 -5.02 -4.56 0.92
N GLU A 123 -4.61 -4.55 2.19
CA GLU A 123 -4.78 -5.64 3.16
C GLU A 123 -5.42 -5.20 4.49
N PRO A 124 -6.64 -4.64 4.50
CA PRO A 124 -7.33 -4.33 5.75
C PRO A 124 -7.54 -5.55 6.67
N GLU A 125 -7.70 -6.76 6.11
CA GLU A 125 -7.92 -7.99 6.90
C GLU A 125 -6.64 -8.49 7.61
N LEU A 126 -5.48 -7.84 7.44
CA LEU A 126 -4.29 -8.15 8.24
C LEU A 126 -4.49 -7.89 9.73
N ALA A 127 -5.37 -6.96 10.09
CA ALA A 127 -5.72 -6.70 11.49
C ALA A 127 -6.53 -7.84 12.12
N SER A 128 -7.19 -8.67 11.30
CA SER A 128 -8.00 -9.82 11.74
C SER A 128 -7.26 -11.15 11.76
N VAL A 129 -5.95 -11.17 11.53
CA VAL A 129 -5.15 -12.41 11.58
C VAL A 129 -5.20 -13.03 12.97
N GLY A 130 -5.67 -14.27 13.05
CA GLY A 130 -5.86 -15.02 14.29
C GLY A 130 -7.28 -14.93 14.85
N GLU A 131 -8.13 -14.07 14.28
CA GLU A 131 -9.56 -14.00 14.59
C GLU A 131 -10.35 -15.02 13.77
N PRO A 132 -11.62 -15.32 14.12
CA PRO A 132 -12.46 -16.23 13.34
C PRO A 132 -12.67 -15.82 11.88
N SER A 133 -12.51 -14.54 11.55
CA SER A 133 -12.61 -14.01 10.17
C SER A 133 -11.41 -14.37 9.29
N ILE A 134 -10.19 -14.44 9.87
CA ILE A 134 -8.94 -14.89 9.24
C ILE A 134 -8.22 -15.81 10.25
N PRO A 135 -8.61 -17.10 10.36
CA PRO A 135 -8.11 -18.02 11.39
C PRO A 135 -6.73 -18.60 11.05
N LEU A 136 -5.80 -17.75 10.60
CA LEU A 136 -4.43 -18.12 10.24
C LEU A 136 -3.45 -17.70 11.34
N PRO A 137 -2.45 -18.54 11.66
CA PRO A 137 -1.33 -18.09 12.47
C PRO A 137 -0.34 -17.27 11.63
N TRP A 138 0.30 -16.27 12.24
CA TRP A 138 1.25 -15.37 11.55
C TRP A 138 2.38 -16.06 10.78
N ARG A 139 2.78 -17.28 11.19
CA ARG A 139 3.80 -18.07 10.46
C ARG A 139 3.38 -18.43 9.02
N GLU A 140 2.08 -18.56 8.75
CA GLU A 140 1.55 -18.86 7.41
C GLU A 140 1.30 -17.57 6.61
N VAL A 141 1.09 -16.44 7.29
CA VAL A 141 0.78 -15.16 6.65
C VAL A 141 1.98 -14.60 5.89
N ALA A 142 3.18 -14.59 6.49
CA ALA A 142 4.35 -13.99 5.84
C ALA A 142 4.72 -14.66 4.50
N PRO A 143 4.71 -16.01 4.36
CA PRO A 143 4.86 -16.68 3.06
C PRO A 143 3.79 -16.29 2.03
N VAL A 144 2.53 -16.16 2.44
CA VAL A 144 1.41 -15.76 1.55
C VAL A 144 1.61 -14.34 1.04
N LEU A 145 1.92 -13.38 1.92
CA LEU A 145 2.23 -12.01 1.52
C LEU A 145 3.45 -11.97 0.58
N ARG A 146 4.49 -12.75 0.89
CA ARG A 146 5.70 -12.87 0.06
C ARG A 146 5.35 -13.37 -1.35
N ALA A 147 4.53 -14.41 -1.47
CA ALA A 147 4.10 -14.96 -2.75
C ALA A 147 3.36 -13.92 -3.62
N ALA A 148 2.61 -13.02 -2.99
CA ALA A 148 1.94 -11.92 -3.69
C ALA A 148 2.90 -10.80 -4.13
N ILE A 149 3.83 -10.37 -3.26
CA ILE A 149 4.68 -9.20 -3.57
C ILE A 149 5.89 -9.53 -4.44
N GLU A 150 6.46 -10.73 -4.35
CA GLU A 150 7.71 -11.07 -5.04
C GLU A 150 7.65 -10.94 -6.57
N PRO A 151 6.56 -11.33 -7.28
CA PRO A 151 6.50 -11.15 -8.73
C PRO A 151 6.70 -9.70 -9.18
N VAL A 152 6.20 -8.73 -8.42
CA VAL A 152 6.42 -7.29 -8.67
C VAL A 152 7.88 -6.90 -8.39
N GLN A 153 8.46 -7.40 -7.31
CA GLN A 153 9.85 -7.13 -6.94
C GLN A 153 10.85 -7.68 -7.97
N ARG A 154 10.59 -8.88 -8.51
CA ARG A 154 11.48 -9.56 -9.48
C ARG A 154 11.65 -8.77 -10.79
N ILE A 155 10.68 -7.94 -11.16
CA ILE A 155 10.76 -7.07 -12.35
C ILE A 155 11.30 -5.66 -12.04
N GLY A 156 11.86 -5.45 -10.85
CA GLY A 156 12.47 -4.18 -10.42
C GLY A 156 11.48 -3.08 -10.02
N ALA A 157 10.18 -3.38 -9.99
CA ALA A 157 9.16 -2.50 -9.42
C ALA A 157 9.14 -2.62 -7.89
N LEU A 158 8.57 -1.63 -7.21
CA LEU A 158 8.43 -1.65 -5.75
C LEU A 158 7.07 -2.24 -5.37
N ALA A 159 7.07 -3.24 -4.51
CA ALA A 159 5.86 -3.83 -3.95
C ALA A 159 5.68 -3.38 -2.51
N GLY A 160 4.48 -2.89 -2.17
CA GLY A 160 4.16 -2.47 -0.82
C GLY A 160 2.86 -3.08 -0.30
N ILE A 161 2.66 -2.95 1.01
CA ILE A 161 1.44 -3.39 1.69
C ILE A 161 0.77 -2.16 2.27
N HIS A 162 -0.51 -1.97 1.94
CA HIS A 162 -1.35 -0.96 2.54
C HIS A 162 -2.28 -1.61 3.57
N CYS A 163 -2.37 -1.03 4.76
CA CYS A 163 -3.39 -1.39 5.73
C CYS A 163 -3.79 -0.14 6.52
N CYS A 164 -5.06 0.26 6.42
CA CYS A 164 -5.62 1.36 7.20
C CYS A 164 -6.09 0.95 8.60
N ALA A 165 -6.07 -0.34 8.92
CA ALA A 165 -6.25 -0.85 10.27
C ALA A 165 -4.87 -1.01 10.98
N SER A 166 -4.86 -1.64 12.15
CA SER A 166 -3.66 -1.76 13.01
C SER A 166 -3.17 -3.21 13.06
N PRO A 167 -2.54 -3.75 12.00
CA PRO A 167 -2.00 -5.09 12.03
C PRO A 167 -0.71 -5.14 12.85
N ASN A 168 -0.26 -6.34 13.19
CA ASN A 168 1.06 -6.51 13.79
C ASN A 168 2.17 -6.24 12.74
N TRP A 169 2.62 -4.99 12.65
CA TRP A 169 3.60 -4.58 11.63
C TRP A 169 4.93 -5.31 11.74
N THR A 170 5.33 -5.72 12.95
CA THR A 170 6.53 -6.55 13.13
C THR A 170 6.42 -7.86 12.34
N ARG A 171 5.25 -8.51 12.36
CA ARG A 171 5.00 -9.75 11.61
C ARG A 171 4.78 -9.50 10.12
N VAL A 172 4.13 -8.40 9.75
CA VAL A 172 3.95 -8.04 8.34
C VAL A 172 5.30 -7.83 7.64
N LEU A 173 6.25 -7.19 8.33
CA LEU A 173 7.59 -6.93 7.80
C LEU A 173 8.44 -8.18 7.59
N ASP A 174 8.09 -9.33 8.20
CA ASP A 174 8.72 -10.62 7.90
C ASP A 174 8.60 -10.95 6.39
N ALA A 175 7.51 -10.53 5.73
CA ALA A 175 7.31 -10.70 4.29
C ALA A 175 8.30 -9.88 3.43
N ARG A 176 8.96 -8.87 4.00
CA ARG A 176 9.92 -7.97 3.33
C ARG A 176 9.35 -7.15 2.15
N PRO A 177 8.24 -6.41 2.33
CA PRO A 177 7.82 -5.42 1.34
C PRO A 177 8.89 -4.34 1.12
N ASN A 178 8.81 -3.64 0.00
CA ASN A 178 9.61 -2.43 -0.23
C ASN A 178 8.99 -1.21 0.46
N LEU A 179 7.68 -1.21 0.65
CA LEU A 179 6.92 -0.11 1.24
C LEU A 179 5.84 -0.65 2.18
N ILE A 180 5.63 -0.02 3.32
CA ILE A 180 4.40 -0.18 4.12
C ILE A 180 3.64 1.14 4.13
N HIS A 181 2.33 1.11 3.95
CA HIS A 181 1.46 2.29 3.94
C HIS A 181 0.37 2.11 4.99
N PHE A 182 0.33 3.02 5.96
CA PHE A 182 -0.50 2.91 7.15
C PHE A 182 -1.30 4.19 7.41
N ASP A 183 -2.35 4.09 8.23
CA ASP A 183 -3.01 5.26 8.80
C ASP A 183 -2.06 5.93 9.80
N ALA A 184 -1.67 7.16 9.48
CA ALA A 184 -0.73 7.94 10.26
C ALA A 184 -1.41 9.09 11.01
N ARG A 185 -2.74 9.12 11.08
CA ARG A 185 -3.46 10.13 11.88
C ARG A 185 -3.19 9.93 13.38
N GLU A 186 -3.42 10.99 14.13
CA GLU A 186 -3.40 10.95 15.59
C GLU A 186 -4.37 9.88 16.11
N GLY A 187 -3.89 9.03 17.02
CA GLY A 187 -4.61 7.88 17.57
C GLY A 187 -4.39 6.57 16.81
N HIS A 188 -3.83 6.61 15.60
CA HIS A 188 -3.54 5.43 14.77
C HIS A 188 -2.04 5.24 14.56
N VAL A 189 -1.29 6.33 14.41
CA VAL A 189 0.18 6.27 14.24
C VAL A 189 0.89 5.67 15.44
N GLU A 190 0.30 5.78 16.63
CA GLU A 190 0.80 5.19 17.87
C GLU A 190 0.95 3.66 17.74
N ASP A 191 -0.02 2.97 17.13
CA ASP A 191 0.04 1.52 16.88
C ASP A 191 1.26 1.14 16.01
N VAL A 192 1.62 2.01 15.07
CA VAL A 192 2.81 1.81 14.22
C VAL A 192 4.09 2.05 15.02
N ILE A 193 4.10 3.04 15.91
CA ILE A 193 5.23 3.37 16.79
C ILE A 193 5.48 2.24 17.81
N GLU A 194 4.46 1.49 18.24
CA GLU A 194 4.66 0.29 19.06
C GLU A 194 5.60 -0.73 18.38
N HIS A 195 5.61 -0.75 17.04
CA HIS A 195 6.49 -1.59 16.22
C HIS A 195 7.79 -0.90 15.78
N HIS A 196 8.18 0.23 16.38
CA HIS A 196 9.32 1.07 15.98
C HIS A 196 10.63 0.29 15.70
N ARG A 197 10.95 -0.78 16.43
CA ARG A 197 12.14 -1.59 16.12
C ARG A 197 12.09 -2.19 14.72
N ALA A 198 11.00 -2.88 14.37
CA ALA A 198 10.85 -3.50 13.06
C ALA A 198 10.77 -2.43 11.95
N ILE A 199 10.10 -1.31 12.23
CA ILE A 199 9.99 -0.18 11.32
C ILE A 199 11.37 0.44 11.03
N ARG A 200 12.20 0.65 12.06
CA ARG A 200 13.59 1.14 11.91
C ARG A 200 14.43 0.17 11.09
N GLU A 201 14.37 -1.12 11.40
CA GLU A 201 15.07 -2.16 10.65
C GLU A 201 14.63 -2.16 9.17
N HIS A 202 13.34 -1.96 8.89
CA HIS A 202 12.79 -1.80 7.53
C HIS A 202 13.30 -0.56 6.80
N VAL A 203 13.37 0.59 7.47
CA VAL A 203 13.93 1.82 6.87
C VAL A 203 15.43 1.69 6.63
N ALA A 204 16.19 1.13 7.59
CA ALA A 204 17.63 0.95 7.50
C ALA A 204 18.04 0.05 6.32
N ARG A 205 17.25 -0.98 6.00
CA ARG A 205 17.43 -1.82 4.81
C ARG A 205 16.92 -1.20 3.51
N GLY A 206 16.53 0.08 3.52
CA GLY A 206 16.09 0.84 2.34
C GLY A 206 14.60 0.77 2.04
N GLY A 207 13.78 0.26 2.95
CA GLY A 207 12.33 0.26 2.84
C GLY A 207 11.73 1.66 2.98
N TYR A 208 10.53 1.84 2.43
CA TYR A 208 9.75 3.07 2.44
C TYR A 208 8.57 3.00 3.41
N LEU A 209 8.17 4.16 3.92
CA LEU A 209 6.99 4.39 4.75
C LEU A 209 6.00 5.29 3.99
N GLY A 210 4.77 4.82 3.82
CA GLY A 210 3.64 5.61 3.37
C GLY A 210 2.88 6.13 4.59
N TRP A 211 2.89 7.45 4.77
CA TRP A 211 2.19 8.13 5.85
C TRP A 211 0.82 8.59 5.33
N GLY A 212 -0.23 7.85 5.67
CA GLY A 212 -1.61 8.22 5.37
C GLY A 212 -2.12 9.28 6.35
N LEU A 213 -2.13 10.55 5.92
CA LEU A 213 -2.40 11.68 6.81
C LEU A 213 -3.73 12.38 6.49
N TRP A 214 -4.07 12.47 5.20
CA TRP A 214 -5.27 13.18 4.76
C TRP A 214 -6.51 12.27 4.89
N PRO A 215 -7.63 12.70 5.53
CA PRO A 215 -8.77 11.85 5.89
C PRO A 215 -9.67 11.49 4.68
N THR A 216 -9.16 10.70 3.74
CA THR A 216 -9.88 10.30 2.51
C THR A 216 -10.99 9.27 2.75
N ASP A 217 -11.06 8.70 3.94
CA ASP A 217 -12.07 7.73 4.35
C ASP A 217 -13.39 8.38 4.82
N GLY A 218 -13.44 9.71 4.88
CA GLY A 218 -14.59 10.46 5.38
C GLY A 218 -14.75 10.41 6.91
N LEU A 219 -13.82 9.77 7.62
CA LEU A 219 -13.80 9.64 9.08
C LEU A 219 -12.84 10.66 9.65
N GLY A 220 -13.18 11.95 9.63
CA GLY A 220 -12.31 12.95 10.24
C GLY A 220 -12.78 14.39 10.02
N PRO A 221 -12.25 15.33 10.82
CA PRO A 221 -12.54 16.74 10.63
C PRO A 221 -11.95 17.23 9.30
N MET A 222 -12.75 18.02 8.58
CA MET A 222 -12.31 18.92 7.53
C MET A 222 -12.43 20.32 8.12
N PRO A 223 -11.32 21.05 8.33
CA PRO A 223 -10.19 21.15 7.41
C PRO A 223 -8.89 20.44 7.84
N PHE A 224 -8.06 20.10 6.84
CA PHE A 224 -6.67 19.66 6.99
C PHE A 224 -5.74 20.88 7.00
N ASP A 225 -4.94 21.06 8.05
CA ASP A 225 -3.93 22.12 8.13
C ASP A 225 -2.53 21.56 7.82
N SER A 226 -1.99 21.94 6.67
CA SER A 226 -0.67 21.51 6.20
C SER A 226 0.46 21.88 7.15
N LYS A 227 0.39 23.00 7.88
CA LYS A 227 1.46 23.46 8.79
C LYS A 227 1.45 22.68 10.09
N ASP A 228 0.29 22.51 10.69
CA ASP A 228 0.15 21.70 11.90
C ASP A 228 0.57 20.25 11.62
N MET A 229 0.17 19.73 10.45
CA MET A 229 0.56 18.40 10.02
C MET A 229 2.08 18.25 9.81
N GLN A 230 2.81 19.31 9.42
CA GLN A 230 4.27 19.27 9.36
C GLN A 230 4.89 19.04 10.74
N TYR A 231 4.39 19.72 11.77
CA TYR A 231 4.89 19.54 13.15
C TYR A 231 4.52 18.17 13.70
N PHE A 232 3.28 17.75 13.50
CA PHE A 232 2.82 16.43 13.89
C PHE A 232 3.68 15.32 13.26
N LEU A 233 3.82 15.33 11.93
CA LEU A 233 4.60 14.33 11.20
C LEU A 233 6.07 14.33 11.64
N ALA A 234 6.65 15.51 11.89
CA ALA A 234 8.02 15.62 12.41
C ALA A 234 8.21 14.95 13.77
N ASN A 235 7.27 15.17 14.69
CA ASN A 235 7.33 14.56 16.01
C ASN A 235 7.17 13.04 15.92
N LYS A 236 6.24 12.55 15.10
CA LYS A 236 6.06 11.09 14.92
C LYS A 236 7.25 10.44 14.20
N ALA A 237 7.86 11.13 13.25
CA ALA A 237 9.11 10.66 12.64
C ALA A 237 10.26 10.60 13.66
N ARG A 238 10.32 11.52 14.64
CA ARG A 238 11.29 11.48 15.75
C ARG A 238 11.05 10.30 16.67
N ASP A 239 9.79 9.99 17.00
CA ASP A 239 9.42 8.84 17.83
C ASP A 239 9.87 7.51 17.20
N LEU A 240 9.95 7.44 15.86
CA LEU A 240 10.51 6.31 15.13
C LEU A 240 12.03 6.37 14.95
N SER A 241 12.66 7.53 15.12
CA SER A 241 14.07 7.73 14.79
C SER A 241 15.02 7.16 15.84
N PHE A 242 16.18 6.68 15.38
CA PHE A 242 17.28 6.25 16.25
C PHE A 242 18.60 6.23 15.46
N VAL A 243 19.69 5.75 16.08
CA VAL A 243 21.01 5.64 15.45
C VAL A 243 20.96 5.00 14.06
N ASP A 244 20.22 3.90 13.89
CA ASP A 244 20.14 3.16 12.61
C ASP A 244 19.09 3.73 11.63
N ALA A 245 18.29 4.71 12.06
CA ALA A 245 17.27 5.37 11.24
C ALA A 245 17.11 6.83 11.66
N SER A 246 17.95 7.71 11.11
CA SER A 246 17.85 9.16 11.35
C SER A 246 16.50 9.70 10.86
N VAL A 247 16.03 10.82 11.43
CA VAL A 247 14.83 11.53 10.94
C VAL A 247 14.98 11.89 9.46
N GLY A 248 16.17 12.30 9.03
CA GLY A 248 16.49 12.57 7.64
C GLY A 248 16.34 11.35 6.74
N LEU A 249 16.81 10.17 7.19
CA LEU A 249 16.63 8.91 6.46
C LEU A 249 15.15 8.50 6.39
N ILE A 250 14.41 8.62 7.49
CA ILE A 250 12.96 8.36 7.53
C ILE A 250 12.26 9.21 6.48
N PHE A 251 12.52 10.53 6.43
CA PHE A 251 11.90 11.41 5.45
C PHE A 251 12.32 11.12 4.01
N LYS A 252 13.59 10.80 3.75
CA LYS A 252 14.04 10.32 2.43
C LYS A 252 13.29 9.06 1.98
N ARG A 253 12.83 8.26 2.94
CA ARG A 253 12.09 7.02 2.73
C ARG A 253 10.58 7.19 2.95
N SER A 254 10.07 8.42 2.98
CA SER A 254 8.66 8.69 3.22
C SER A 254 7.89 9.08 1.96
N MET A 255 6.67 8.58 1.85
CA MET A 255 5.64 9.00 0.90
C MET A 255 4.45 9.54 1.71
N LEU A 256 3.92 10.71 1.34
CA LEU A 256 2.79 11.34 2.03
C LEU A 256 1.53 11.15 1.19
N THR A 257 0.46 10.66 1.81
CA THR A 257 -0.77 10.28 1.10
C THR A 257 -2.01 10.59 1.91
N GLY A 258 -3.18 10.36 1.31
CA GLY A 258 -4.40 10.09 2.08
C GLY A 258 -4.30 8.80 2.88
N VAL A 259 -5.17 8.66 3.88
CA VAL A 259 -5.29 7.47 4.73
C VAL A 259 -5.67 6.24 3.91
N CYS A 260 -6.59 6.39 2.96
CA CYS A 260 -7.13 5.32 2.11
C CYS A 260 -7.22 5.80 0.64
N GLY A 261 -7.94 5.07 -0.20
CA GLY A 261 -8.33 5.54 -1.54
C GLY A 261 -9.32 6.70 -1.47
N GLY A 262 -9.36 7.54 -2.50
CA GLY A 262 -10.31 8.66 -2.63
C GLY A 262 -11.70 8.27 -3.14
N ALA A 263 -12.11 7.01 -2.94
CA ALA A 263 -13.40 6.54 -3.46
C ALA A 263 -14.56 7.33 -2.83
N GLY A 264 -15.35 8.01 -3.65
CA GLY A 264 -16.46 8.84 -3.20
C GLY A 264 -16.13 10.32 -2.99
N LEU A 265 -14.86 10.72 -3.14
CA LEU A 265 -14.48 12.13 -3.19
C LEU A 265 -14.90 12.74 -4.53
N ASP A 266 -15.31 14.01 -4.52
CA ASP A 266 -15.49 14.77 -5.74
C ASP A 266 -14.16 15.32 -6.28
N ALA A 267 -14.16 15.74 -7.55
CA ALA A 267 -12.95 16.23 -8.19
C ALA A 267 -12.38 17.52 -7.54
N GLN A 268 -13.19 18.29 -6.82
CA GLN A 268 -12.72 19.47 -6.10
C GLN A 268 -11.96 19.05 -4.84
N THR A 269 -12.49 18.11 -4.07
CA THR A 269 -11.84 17.53 -2.90
C THR A 269 -10.56 16.79 -3.28
N GLU A 270 -10.55 16.00 -4.36
CA GLU A 270 -9.33 15.35 -4.85
C GLU A 270 -8.22 16.35 -5.19
N ARG A 271 -8.57 17.48 -5.81
CA ARG A 271 -7.62 18.58 -6.07
C ARG A 271 -7.14 19.24 -4.78
N GLN A 272 -7.97 19.33 -3.76
CA GLN A 272 -7.58 19.84 -2.45
C GLN A 272 -6.58 18.90 -1.78
N VAL A 273 -6.85 17.59 -1.77
CA VAL A 273 -5.93 16.57 -1.23
C VAL A 273 -4.55 16.69 -1.87
N ALA A 274 -4.48 16.81 -3.20
CA ALA A 274 -3.22 16.95 -3.92
C ALA A 274 -2.44 18.21 -3.50
N ARG A 275 -3.13 19.36 -3.36
CA ARG A 275 -2.52 20.62 -2.92
C ARG A 275 -2.00 20.55 -1.49
N ASP A 276 -2.83 20.04 -0.57
CA ASP A 276 -2.48 19.95 0.86
C ASP A 276 -1.26 19.05 1.09
N LEU A 277 -1.23 17.90 0.42
CA LEU A 277 -0.11 16.96 0.51
C LEU A 277 1.16 17.51 -0.16
N GLU A 278 1.03 18.29 -1.25
CA GLU A 278 2.15 18.99 -1.87
C GLU A 278 2.73 20.05 -0.93
N GLU A 279 1.89 20.89 -0.33
CA GLU A 279 2.31 21.91 0.62
C GLU A 279 3.00 21.30 1.85
N LEU A 280 2.40 20.25 2.43
CA LEU A 280 3.00 19.47 3.52
C LEU A 280 4.37 18.91 3.10
N SER A 281 4.48 18.29 1.92
CA SER A 281 5.74 17.72 1.44
C SER A 281 6.80 18.80 1.24
N MET A 282 6.45 19.94 0.65
CA MET A 282 7.37 21.07 0.47
C MET A 282 7.85 21.62 1.81
N GLY A 283 6.95 21.77 2.79
CA GLY A 283 7.28 22.23 4.13
C GLY A 283 8.25 21.31 4.87
N ILE A 284 8.00 19.99 4.85
CA ILE A 284 8.94 18.99 5.39
C ILE A 284 10.28 19.05 4.67
N ARG A 285 10.28 19.09 3.33
CA ARG A 285 11.51 19.17 2.54
C ARG A 285 12.30 20.42 2.88
N HIS A 286 11.66 21.58 3.03
CA HIS A 286 12.34 22.83 3.35
C HIS A 286 13.02 22.77 4.73
N ARG A 287 12.30 22.30 5.75
CA ARG A 287 12.81 22.22 7.13
C ARG A 287 13.91 21.16 7.29
N TYR A 288 13.75 20.01 6.65
CA TYR A 288 14.63 18.86 6.82
C TYR A 288 15.55 18.62 5.61
N TRP A 289 15.72 19.60 4.71
CA TRP A 289 16.61 19.49 3.54
C TRP A 289 18.06 19.24 3.96
N ILE A 290 18.52 19.92 5.01
CA ILE A 290 19.88 19.78 5.56
C ILE A 290 20.01 18.42 6.26
N ALA A 291 19.03 18.03 7.08
CA ALA A 291 18.99 16.72 7.74
C ALA A 291 19.00 15.56 6.75
N ALA A 292 18.23 15.68 5.66
CA ALA A 292 18.23 14.72 4.59
C ALA A 292 19.60 14.70 3.89
N THR A 293 20.29 15.81 3.69
CA THR A 293 21.56 15.79 2.94
C THR A 293 22.79 15.47 3.79
N THR A 294 22.71 15.60 5.12
CA THR A 294 23.89 15.52 6.01
C THR A 294 23.73 14.64 7.26
N ASP A 295 22.57 13.99 7.48
CA ASP A 295 22.23 13.27 8.72
C ASP A 295 22.34 14.13 10.00
N VAL A 296 22.36 15.47 9.88
CA VAL A 296 22.39 16.41 11.01
C VAL A 296 20.96 16.90 11.32
N ASP A 297 20.51 16.76 12.57
CA ASP A 297 19.22 17.28 13.02
C ASP A 297 19.24 18.83 13.06
N PRO A 298 18.39 19.53 12.28
CA PRO A 298 18.35 20.99 12.21
C PRO A 298 17.82 21.64 13.50
N ASP A 299 17.17 20.85 14.37
CA ASP A 299 16.65 21.33 15.65
C ASP A 299 17.55 20.92 16.84
N SER A 300 18.76 20.40 16.58
CA SER A 300 19.72 20.04 17.63
C SER A 300 20.34 21.29 18.26
N PRO A 301 20.24 21.51 19.59
CA PRO A 301 20.86 22.66 20.26
C PRO A 301 22.40 22.57 20.35
N LEU A 302 23.02 21.57 19.70
CA LEU A 302 24.47 21.34 19.66
C LEU A 302 25.11 21.63 18.28
N THR A 303 24.39 22.33 17.39
CA THR A 303 24.94 22.91 16.16
C THR A 303 24.92 24.43 16.18
#